data_AF-A0A6B3NVA5-F1
#
_entry.id   AF-A0A6B3NVA5-F1
#
_cell.length_a   1.000
_cell.length_b   1.000
_cell.length_c   1.000
_cell.angle_alpha   90.00
_cell.angle_beta   90.00
_cell.angle_gamma   90.00
#
_symmetry.space_group_name_H-M   'P 1'
#
loop_
_entity.id
_entity.type
_entity.pdbx_description
1 polymer ?
#
loop_
_entity_poly.entity_id
_entity_poly.type
_entity_poly.pdbx_seq_one_letter_code
_entity_poly.pdbx_strand_id
1 'polypeptide(L)' 'MAQGIDWPVHIDAYLSNAAKLGECYVALVYSDGSGVSENGMTVATPVVRCVDVKMGFKLMRSAGGDHYVITSEQDT' A
#
# COMPACT_ATOMS: atom_id res chain seq x y z
N MET A 1 5.83 -12.00 -6.17
CA MET A 1 4.80 -10.95 -6.05
C MET A 1 4.58 -10.64 -4.57
N ALA A 2 4.22 -9.41 -4.21
CA ALA A 2 4.08 -9.01 -2.82
C ALA A 2 3.03 -9.84 -2.02
N GLN A 3 2.01 -10.38 -2.70
CA GLN A 3 0.98 -11.26 -2.12
C GLN A 3 1.50 -12.62 -1.64
N GLY A 4 2.63 -13.07 -2.16
CA GLY A 4 3.24 -14.35 -1.76
C GLY A 4 4.17 -14.23 -0.55
N ILE A 5 4.31 -13.04 0.03
CA ILE A 5 5.13 -12.79 1.21
C ILE A 5 4.29 -13.01 2.46
N ASP A 6 4.85 -13.69 3.45
CA ASP A 6 4.26 -13.83 4.78
C ASP A 6 4.37 -12.50 5.54
N TRP A 7 3.32 -11.69 5.40
CA TRP A 7 3.17 -10.45 6.16
C TRP A 7 2.63 -10.79 7.56
N PRO A 8 3.20 -10.19 8.62
CA PRO A 8 2.78 -10.49 10.00
C PRO A 8 1.40 -9.93 10.36
N VAL A 9 0.70 -9.31 9.40
CA VAL A 9 -0.57 -8.61 9.56
C VAL A 9 -1.44 -8.85 8.33
N HIS A 10 -2.76 -8.68 8.49
CA HIS A 10 -3.67 -8.62 7.35
C HIS A 10 -3.31 -7.41 6.47
N ILE A 11 -3.27 -7.62 5.15
CA ILE A 11 -3.02 -6.55 4.17
C ILE A 11 -4.36 -6.14 3.59
N ASP A 12 -4.74 -4.88 3.79
CA ASP A 12 -5.98 -4.31 3.29
C ASP A 12 -5.91 -4.02 1.80
N ALA A 13 -4.73 -3.63 1.29
CA ALA A 13 -4.52 -3.39 -0.15
C ALA A 13 -3.04 -3.38 -0.56
N TYR A 14 -2.80 -3.63 -1.84
CA TYR A 14 -1.48 -3.49 -2.50
C TYR A 14 -1.49 -2.26 -3.40
N LEU A 15 -0.47 -1.43 -3.28
CA LEU A 15 -0.37 -0.12 -3.93
C LEU A 15 0.79 -0.11 -4.93
N SER A 16 0.46 0.02 -6.21
CA SER A 16 1.41 0.05 -7.31
C SER A 16 1.53 1.45 -7.89
N ASN A 17 2.68 1.76 -8.47
CA ASN A 17 2.98 3.05 -9.08
C ASN A 17 2.75 4.21 -8.09
N ALA A 18 3.15 4.00 -6.84
CA ALA A 18 2.86 4.90 -5.75
C ALA A 18 3.72 6.17 -5.86
N ALA A 19 3.08 7.34 -5.83
CA ALA A 19 3.74 8.63 -5.75
C ALA A 19 3.57 9.18 -4.34
N LYS A 20 4.68 9.54 -3.68
CA LYS A 20 4.66 10.09 -2.34
C LYS A 20 4.26 11.57 -2.38
N LEU A 21 3.21 11.92 -1.64
CA LEU A 21 2.75 13.30 -1.46
C LEU A 21 2.73 13.63 0.04
N GLY A 22 3.83 14.20 0.53
CA GLY A 22 4.03 14.40 1.96
C GLY A 22 4.11 13.06 2.70
N GLU A 23 3.15 12.81 3.59
CA GLU A 23 3.03 11.55 4.34
C GLU A 23 1.95 10.61 3.80
N CYS A 24 1.36 10.96 2.67
CA CYS A 24 0.36 10.15 1.96
C CYS A 24 0.94 9.61 0.65
N TYR A 25 0.26 8.65 0.07
CA TYR A 25 0.57 8.12 -1.26
C TYR A 25 -0.65 8.22 -2.18
N VAL A 26 -0.41 8.56 -3.43
CA VAL A 26 -1.38 8.35 -4.53
C VAL A 26 -0.89 7.16 -5.34
N ALA A 27 -1.73 6.14 -5.53
CA ALA A 27 -1.30 4.88 -6.13
C ALA A 27 -2.45 4.16 -6.84
N LEU A 28 -2.11 3.16 -7.64
CA LEU A 28 -3.05 2.19 -8.17
C LEU A 28 -3.28 1.09 -7.13
N VAL A 29 -4.53 0.84 -6.75
CA VAL A 29 -4.89 -0.18 -5.76
C VAL A 29 -5.15 -1.54 -6.39
N TYR A 30 -4.73 -2.60 -5.69
CA TYR A 30 -5.00 -3.98 -6.05
C TYR A 30 -5.33 -4.80 -4.81
N SER A 31 -6.25 -5.76 -5.00
CA SER A 31 -6.71 -6.68 -3.96
C SER A 31 -7.21 -5.95 -2.71
N ASP A 32 -8.02 -4.91 -2.92
CA ASP A 32 -8.73 -4.22 -1.84
C ASP A 32 -9.64 -5.20 -1.09
N GLY A 33 -9.34 -5.41 0.19
CA GLY A 33 -10.11 -6.30 1.07
C GLY A 33 -11.49 -5.77 1.45
N SER A 34 -11.73 -4.45 1.30
CA SER A 34 -13.02 -3.83 1.61
C SER A 34 -14.06 -3.99 0.49
N GLY A 35 -13.61 -4.25 -0.74
CA GLY A 35 -14.46 -4.33 -1.93
C GLY A 35 -15.01 -2.98 -2.41
N VAL A 36 -14.47 -1.86 -1.89
CA VAL A 36 -14.86 -0.50 -2.28
C VAL A 36 -14.17 -0.10 -3.58
N SER A 37 -12.94 -0.56 -3.79
CA SER A 37 -12.12 -0.22 -4.95
C SER A 37 -11.92 -1.41 -5.88
N GLU A 38 -12.04 -1.20 -7.18
CA GLU A 38 -11.63 -2.20 -8.17
C GLU A 38 -10.13 -2.14 -8.43
N ASN A 39 -9.57 -3.26 -8.87
CA ASN A 39 -8.16 -3.35 -9.24
C ASN A 39 -7.80 -2.33 -10.33
N GLY A 40 -6.75 -1.55 -10.08
CA GLY A 40 -6.28 -0.51 -10.99
C GLY A 40 -6.91 0.86 -10.79
N MET A 41 -7.83 1.03 -9.84
CA MET A 41 -8.31 2.38 -9.47
C MET A 41 -7.19 3.21 -8.81
N THR A 42 -7.21 4.51 -9.07
CA THR A 42 -6.35 5.47 -8.35
C THR A 42 -6.95 5.78 -6.99
N VAL A 43 -6.19 5.56 -5.93
CA VAL A 43 -6.55 5.89 -4.55
C VAL A 43 -5.53 6.83 -3.94
N ALA A 44 -5.98 7.61 -2.96
CA ALA A 44 -5.10 8.34 -2.06
C ALA A 44 -5.17 7.69 -0.68
N THR A 45 -4.03 7.34 -0.11
CA THR A 45 -3.99 6.83 1.26
C THR A 45 -4.24 7.96 2.26
N PRO A 46 -4.74 7.66 3.46
CA PRO A 46 -4.49 8.49 4.63
C PRO A 46 -2.99 8.70 4.87
N VAL A 47 -2.64 9.51 5.88
CA VAL A 47 -1.26 9.57 6.38
C VAL A 47 -0.82 8.18 6.82
N VAL A 48 0.30 7.72 6.28
CA VAL A 48 0.84 6.38 6.51
C VAL A 48 2.31 6.45 6.89
N ARG A 49 2.72 5.53 7.76
CA ARG A 49 4.13 5.33 8.12
C ARG A 49 4.61 3.96 7.66
N CYS A 50 5.86 3.89 7.24
CA CYS A 50 6.50 2.62 6.95
C CYS A 50 6.76 1.87 8.26
N VAL A 51 6.32 0.62 8.33
CA VAL A 51 6.48 -0.24 9.51
C VAL A 51 7.43 -1.41 9.27
N ASP A 52 7.60 -1.84 8.02
CA ASP A 52 8.56 -2.88 7.64
C ASP A 52 8.93 -2.79 6.15
N VAL A 53 10.06 -3.35 5.77
CA VAL A 53 10.50 -3.49 4.36
C VAL A 53 10.96 -4.92 4.11
N LYS A 54 10.30 -5.61 3.19
CA LYS A 54 10.63 -7.01 2.83
C LYS A 54 10.75 -7.16 1.32
N MET A 55 11.86 -7.73 0.86
CA MET A 55 12.09 -8.04 -0.57
C MET A 55 11.85 -6.85 -1.52
N GLY A 56 12.16 -5.63 -1.06
CA GLY A 56 11.95 -4.39 -1.83
C GLY A 56 10.54 -3.78 -1.72
N PHE A 57 9.60 -4.43 -1.04
CA PHE A 57 8.26 -3.91 -0.79
C PHE A 57 8.16 -3.26 0.59
N LYS A 58 7.35 -2.20 0.69
CA LYS A 58 7.18 -1.45 1.95
C LYS A 58 5.81 -1.76 2.55
N LEU A 59 5.80 -2.28 3.78
CA LEU A 59 4.60 -2.37 4.59
C LEU A 59 4.35 -1.01 5.23
N MET A 60 3.18 -0.45 4.97
CA MET A 60 2.72 0.84 5.43
C MET A 60 1.55 0.65 6.38
N ARG A 61 1.42 1.53 7.37
CA ARG A 61 0.29 1.51 8.31
C ARG A 61 -0.33 2.90 8.45
N SER A 62 -1.65 2.97 8.31
CA SER A 62 -2.44 4.18 8.54
C SER A 62 -2.63 4.45 10.04
N ALA A 63 -3.02 5.67 10.40
CA ALA A 63 -3.43 5.96 11.79
C ALA A 63 -4.71 5.19 12.21
N GLY A 64 -5.57 4.85 11.23
CA GLY A 64 -6.79 4.05 11.45
C GLY A 64 -6.49 2.56 11.70
N GLY A 65 -5.28 2.10 11.37
CA GLY A 65 -4.83 0.73 11.61
C GLY A 65 -4.77 -0.13 10.35
N ASP A 66 -5.17 0.40 9.19
CA ASP A 66 -5.08 -0.28 7.91
C ASP A 66 -3.63 -0.48 7.49
N HIS A 67 -3.35 -1.60 6.84
CA HIS A 67 -2.04 -1.97 6.32
C HIS A 67 -2.06 -2.03 4.80
N TYR A 68 -1.12 -1.31 4.19
CA TYR A 68 -0.94 -1.30 2.75
C TYR A 68 0.46 -1.80 2.41
N VAL A 69 0.62 -2.44 1.25
CA VAL A 69 1.94 -2.80 0.75
C VAL A 69 2.23 -1.99 -0.52
N ILE A 70 3.26 -1.14 -0.47
CA ILE A 70 3.77 -0.47 -1.67
C ILE A 70 4.57 -1.49 -2.48
N THR A 71 4.06 -1.81 -3.68
CA THR A 71 4.66 -2.78 -4.60
C THR A 71 5.64 -2.14 -5.58
N SER A 72 5.43 -0.86 -5.89
CA SER A 72 6.35 -0.02 -6.65
C SER A 72 6.09 1.43 -6.31
N GLU A 73 7.15 2.23 -6.24
CA GLU A 73 7.11 3.66 -5.96
C GLU A 73 7.77 4.39 -7.13
N GLN A 74 7.24 5.57 -7.47
CA GLN A 74 7.85 6.42 -8.48
C GLN A 74 9.06 7.14 -7.88
N ASP A 75 10.20 7.07 -8.55
CA ASP A 75 11.32 7.97 -8.25
C ASP A 75 10.86 9.40 -8.55
N THR A 76 10.76 10.21 -7.50
CA THR A 76 10.35 11.62 -7.59
C THR A 76 11.57 12.50 -7.78
#